data_AF-A0A920N9V8-F1
#
_entry.id   AF-A0A920N9V8-F1
#
_cell.length_a   1.000
_cell.length_b   1.000
_cell.length_c   1.000
_cell.angle_alpha   90.00
_cell.angle_beta   90.00
_cell.angle_gamma   90.00
#
_symmetry.space_group_name_H-M   'P 1'
#
loop_
_entity.id
_entity.type
_entity.pdbx_description
1 polymer ?
#
loop_
_entity_poly.entity_id
_entity_poly.type
_entity_poly.pdbx_seq_one_letter_code
_entity_poly.pdbx_strand_id
1 'polypeptide(L)'
;MTRFTLPLNLKYDDSFCLGGKQAGGRYAANIGKPMCMDVNQVNDLVFGMEQNEMSHYFNTLSGGRFVISPVRDKEGKVIKTVQIDRGKEIGAGTCFRAAEESGIKAFSSCPDVVPGVSIKDQINEMVDLSRYANLTNEDGTPNLLAPYLPSREEALSSKHFHRNITVVYNYGTKENATLGAALPPRRGYDTEVTISNEEDHRTWAHEFGHAFFGLTDLYWHGGPRTYYAGRFDIMADNNGTLPPMSAWSLEVSELAIPDQPISDESMISFLDNPTGPINSNCGNSSVPCALDSDLMKGNTFVKFPAIIERDTRKIKGHYLVQLFGSEGYDSEIVLKPSTVEFSDKKGGFPGGIAIWKVDGTEQKIRRDRCAAYGEWGMDNCNPTWLYNQGSHLSYIEFYPVIPTVNGGYGKSTAVYNLFPWWYEPKLPYLEDVVDELARMPESIELPVLEIAPYPEVKDFGGGAKVATITLNFKDMVDNLKQRITAADSSGDVSNFDTYKINGTYEFTIEVEKHDSPVQMTYFDHVREGQKQFLHDGGLAEELATYGYHFRFRE
;
A
#
# COMPACT_ATOMS: atom_id res chain seq x y z
N MET A 1 -17.33 4.66 5.54
CA MET A 1 -17.11 3.20 5.51
C MET A 1 -16.89 2.70 6.93
N THR A 2 -17.39 1.51 7.25
CA THR A 2 -17.26 0.93 8.60
C THR A 2 -16.89 -0.53 8.48
N ARG A 3 -15.92 -0.98 9.28
CA ARG A 3 -15.65 -2.41 9.45
C ARG A 3 -15.97 -2.82 10.88
N PHE A 4 -16.85 -3.80 11.05
CA PHE A 4 -17.08 -4.39 12.36
C PHE A 4 -15.96 -5.37 12.66
N THR A 5 -15.37 -5.28 13.85
CA THR A 5 -14.21 -6.10 14.22
C THR A 5 -14.43 -6.72 15.58
N LEU A 6 -14.09 -8.00 15.70
CA LEU A 6 -14.18 -8.78 16.94
C LEU A 6 -12.82 -9.42 17.25
N PRO A 7 -11.98 -8.79 18.10
CA PRO A 7 -10.80 -9.42 18.64
C PRO A 7 -11.14 -10.49 19.67
N LEU A 8 -10.50 -11.64 19.53
CA LEU A 8 -10.62 -12.81 20.39
C LEU A 8 -9.24 -13.17 20.92
N ASN A 9 -9.01 -12.90 22.21
CA ASN A 9 -7.82 -13.36 22.91
C ASN A 9 -7.99 -14.83 23.27
N LEU A 10 -7.26 -15.71 22.59
CA LEU A 10 -7.30 -17.15 22.80
C LEU A 10 -6.18 -17.56 23.75
N LYS A 11 -6.55 -17.81 25.01
CA LYS A 11 -5.61 -18.16 26.06
C LYS A 11 -5.57 -19.68 26.28
N TYR A 12 -4.37 -20.23 26.25
CA TYR A 12 -4.10 -21.67 26.45
C TYR A 12 -3.38 -21.89 27.79
N ASP A 13 -3.45 -23.10 28.33
CA ASP A 13 -2.89 -23.44 29.65
C ASP A 13 -1.37 -23.33 29.69
N ASP A 14 -0.72 -23.57 28.54
CA ASP A 14 0.73 -23.47 28.33
C ASP A 14 1.14 -22.20 27.58
N SER A 15 0.23 -21.23 27.40
CA SER A 15 0.58 -19.95 26.78
C SER A 15 1.23 -18.99 27.78
N PHE A 16 2.26 -18.27 27.35
CA PHE A 16 2.92 -17.21 28.09
C PHE A 16 3.63 -16.22 27.16
N CYS A 17 3.49 -14.95 27.48
CA CYS A 17 4.14 -13.85 26.80
C CYS A 17 5.64 -13.88 27.03
N LEU A 18 6.39 -14.18 25.98
CA LEU A 18 7.85 -14.22 26.02
C LEU A 18 8.49 -12.85 25.80
N GLY A 19 7.74 -11.94 25.20
CA GLY A 19 8.18 -10.59 24.94
C GLY A 19 9.08 -10.41 23.73
N GLY A 20 8.96 -11.26 22.69
CA GLY A 20 9.50 -11.08 21.34
C GLY A 20 10.99 -10.66 21.23
N LYS A 21 11.86 -11.51 20.69
CA LYS A 21 13.32 -11.22 20.58
C LYS A 21 13.79 -10.46 19.33
N GLN A 22 12.92 -9.87 18.50
CA GLN A 22 13.39 -9.09 17.34
C GLN A 22 13.62 -7.61 17.70
N ALA A 23 14.63 -7.01 17.05
CA ALA A 23 15.19 -5.71 17.38
C ALA A 23 14.13 -4.61 17.32
N GLY A 24 13.51 -4.32 18.46
CA GLY A 24 12.35 -3.42 18.55
C GLY A 24 11.33 -3.77 19.63
N GLY A 25 11.55 -4.79 20.48
CA GLY A 25 10.66 -5.27 21.55
C GLY A 25 10.02 -4.22 22.46
N ARG A 26 9.04 -3.48 21.94
CA ARG A 26 8.37 -2.35 22.61
C ARG A 26 6.91 -2.62 22.98
N TYR A 27 6.32 -3.76 22.59
CA TYR A 27 4.86 -3.95 22.67
C TYR A 27 4.38 -5.12 23.53
N ALA A 28 5.29 -5.92 24.10
CA ALA A 28 4.92 -6.95 25.06
C ALA A 28 4.75 -6.35 26.47
N ALA A 29 3.59 -5.77 26.74
CA ALA A 29 3.31 -5.10 28.01
C ALA A 29 3.31 -6.07 29.22
N ASN A 30 2.96 -7.34 28.97
CA ASN A 30 2.70 -8.32 30.02
C ASN A 30 3.66 -9.54 29.97
N ILE A 31 4.97 -9.31 29.82
CA ILE A 31 5.97 -10.39 29.82
C ILE A 31 5.80 -11.31 31.04
N GLY A 32 5.80 -12.62 30.80
CA GLY A 32 5.61 -13.66 31.80
C GLY A 32 4.14 -13.90 32.22
N LYS A 33 3.18 -13.16 31.65
CA LYS A 33 1.74 -13.47 31.78
C LYS A 33 1.28 -14.36 30.63
N PRO A 34 0.13 -15.06 30.75
CA PRO A 34 -0.36 -15.93 29.68
C PRO A 34 -0.60 -15.24 28.33
N MET A 35 -0.95 -13.95 28.35
CA MET A 35 -1.14 -13.13 27.16
C MET A 35 -0.23 -11.89 27.21
N CYS A 36 0.37 -11.49 26.08
CA CYS A 36 1.18 -10.26 26.02
C CYS A 36 0.36 -8.97 26.11
N MET A 37 -0.90 -9.03 25.70
CA MET A 37 -1.88 -7.97 25.85
C MET A 37 -3.14 -8.52 26.49
N ASP A 38 -3.64 -7.84 27.52
CA ASP A 38 -4.95 -8.14 28.10
C ASP A 38 -6.09 -7.57 27.26
N VAL A 39 -7.33 -7.82 27.69
CA VAL A 39 -8.54 -7.37 26.98
C VAL A 39 -8.60 -5.84 26.82
N ASN A 40 -8.15 -5.08 27.83
CA ASN A 40 -8.20 -3.61 27.75
C ASN A 40 -7.14 -3.09 26.77
N GLN A 41 -5.93 -3.66 26.82
CA GLN A 41 -4.86 -3.28 25.90
C GLN A 41 -5.21 -3.60 24.45
N VAL A 42 -5.86 -4.73 24.17
CA VAL A 42 -6.37 -5.03 22.82
C VAL A 42 -7.53 -4.10 22.44
N ASN A 43 -8.38 -3.70 23.39
CA ASN A 43 -9.42 -2.71 23.12
C ASN A 43 -8.84 -1.36 22.69
N ASP A 44 -7.80 -0.90 23.39
CA ASP A 44 -7.12 0.36 23.09
C ASP A 44 -6.38 0.26 21.76
N LEU A 45 -5.60 -0.83 21.54
CA LEU A 45 -4.94 -1.10 20.27
C LEU A 45 -5.89 -1.06 19.07
N VAL A 46 -7.05 -1.73 19.15
CA VAL A 46 -7.93 -1.90 17.99
C VAL A 46 -8.88 -0.71 17.81
N PHE A 47 -9.45 -0.19 18.91
CA PHE A 47 -10.55 0.78 18.86
C PHE A 47 -10.19 2.16 19.41
N GLY A 48 -8.99 2.34 19.92
CA GLY A 48 -8.52 3.61 20.43
C GLY A 48 -8.18 4.61 19.30
N MET A 49 -8.11 5.89 19.68
CA MET A 49 -7.92 7.02 18.78
C MET A 49 -6.62 7.78 19.02
N GLU A 50 -5.68 7.20 19.76
CA GLU A 50 -4.31 7.70 19.94
C GLU A 50 -3.41 7.21 18.80
N GLN A 51 -2.28 7.90 18.58
CA GLN A 51 -1.31 7.51 17.56
C GLN A 51 -0.80 6.07 17.80
N ASN A 52 -0.70 5.30 16.72
CA ASN A 52 -0.34 3.88 16.68
C ASN A 52 -1.43 2.88 17.08
N GLU A 53 -2.64 3.34 17.39
CA GLU A 53 -3.82 2.49 17.50
C GLU A 53 -4.48 2.31 16.11
N MET A 54 -5.08 1.15 15.87
CA MET A 54 -5.58 0.75 14.55
C MET A 54 -6.71 1.66 14.07
N SER A 55 -7.65 1.99 14.96
CA SER A 55 -8.75 2.88 14.58
C SER A 55 -8.23 4.27 14.25
N HIS A 56 -7.30 4.84 15.02
CA HIS A 56 -6.62 6.09 14.65
C HIS A 56 -5.90 5.98 13.31
N TYR A 57 -5.10 4.92 13.09
CA TYR A 57 -4.32 4.74 11.87
C TYR A 57 -5.18 4.79 10.60
N PHE A 58 -6.20 3.93 10.51
CA PHE A 58 -7.06 3.90 9.33
C PHE A 58 -8.01 5.10 9.24
N ASN A 59 -8.43 5.68 10.37
CA ASN A 59 -9.24 6.90 10.36
C ASN A 59 -8.44 8.08 9.81
N THR A 60 -7.19 8.24 10.25
CA THR A 60 -6.29 9.31 9.79
C THR A 60 -5.96 9.16 8.31
N LEU A 61 -5.55 7.97 7.86
CA LEU A 61 -5.24 7.72 6.45
C LEU A 61 -6.44 7.91 5.50
N SER A 62 -7.67 7.80 6.02
CA SER A 62 -8.88 7.94 5.22
C SER A 62 -9.54 9.32 5.30
N GLY A 63 -8.90 10.30 5.95
CA GLY A 63 -9.53 11.62 6.18
C GLY A 63 -10.83 11.52 6.96
N GLY A 64 -10.93 10.56 7.89
CA GLY A 64 -12.14 10.31 8.68
C GLY A 64 -13.21 9.46 7.99
N ARG A 65 -12.99 8.99 6.75
CA ARG A 65 -14.00 8.23 5.98
C ARG A 65 -14.17 6.79 6.47
N PHE A 66 -13.18 6.23 7.16
CA PHE A 66 -13.21 4.86 7.66
C PHE A 66 -13.18 4.79 9.18
N VAL A 67 -13.96 3.87 9.74
CA VAL A 67 -14.01 3.58 11.17
C VAL A 67 -14.01 2.09 11.44
N ILE A 68 -13.26 1.68 12.47
CA ILE A 68 -13.33 0.34 13.04
C ILE A 68 -14.36 0.35 14.16
N SER A 69 -15.34 -0.53 14.11
CA SER A 69 -16.44 -0.55 15.07
C SER A 69 -16.52 -1.88 15.82
N PRO A 70 -16.75 -1.87 17.14
CA PRO A 70 -16.99 -3.10 17.89
C PRO A 70 -18.34 -3.71 17.52
N VAL A 71 -18.50 -4.99 17.84
CA VAL A 71 -19.76 -5.72 17.63
C VAL A 71 -20.68 -5.60 18.83
N ARG A 72 -21.85 -6.23 18.76
CA ARG A 72 -22.83 -6.30 19.83
C ARG A 72 -23.26 -7.74 20.06
N ASP A 73 -23.55 -8.07 21.32
CA ASP A 73 -24.21 -9.32 21.66
C ASP A 73 -25.69 -9.33 21.24
N LYS A 74 -26.32 -10.46 21.52
CA LYS A 74 -27.74 -10.73 21.27
C LYS A 74 -28.66 -9.85 22.13
N GLU A 75 -28.19 -9.41 23.29
CA GLU A 75 -28.87 -8.47 24.18
C GLU A 75 -28.69 -7.00 23.73
N GLY A 76 -27.83 -6.76 22.73
CA GLY A 76 -27.58 -5.44 22.14
C GLY A 76 -26.49 -4.63 22.85
N LYS A 77 -25.77 -5.19 23.83
CA LYS A 77 -24.63 -4.55 24.49
C LYS A 77 -23.38 -4.65 23.60
N VAL A 78 -22.57 -3.61 23.63
CA VAL A 78 -21.32 -3.53 22.85
C VAL A 78 -20.28 -4.48 23.42
N ILE A 79 -19.68 -5.29 22.55
CA ILE A 79 -18.53 -6.15 22.81
C ILE A 79 -17.37 -5.64 21.97
N LYS A 80 -16.29 -5.22 22.65
CA LYS A 80 -15.03 -4.86 22.00
C LYS A 80 -14.16 -6.10 21.79
N THR A 81 -13.46 -6.55 22.82
CA THR A 81 -12.63 -7.77 22.81
C THR A 81 -13.19 -8.82 23.75
N VAL A 82 -13.07 -10.09 23.37
CA VAL A 82 -13.41 -11.24 24.22
C VAL A 82 -12.14 -12.03 24.52
N GLN A 83 -11.94 -12.43 25.77
CA GLN A 83 -10.94 -13.44 26.10
C GLN A 83 -11.62 -14.78 26.31
N ILE A 84 -11.11 -15.81 25.64
CA ILE A 84 -11.59 -17.18 25.73
C ILE A 84 -10.46 -18.03 26.31
N ASP A 85 -10.66 -18.48 27.55
CA ASP A 85 -9.80 -19.48 28.19
C ASP A 85 -10.12 -20.86 27.62
N ARG A 86 -9.15 -21.47 26.94
CA ARG A 86 -9.35 -22.72 26.21
C ARG A 86 -9.26 -23.96 27.09
N GLY A 87 -8.64 -23.87 28.27
CA GLY A 87 -8.52 -24.98 29.23
C GLY A 87 -7.79 -26.19 28.64
N LYS A 88 -6.83 -25.94 27.75
CA LYS A 88 -6.00 -26.93 27.05
C LYS A 88 -4.70 -26.28 26.56
N GLU A 89 -3.74 -27.12 26.21
CA GLU A 89 -2.47 -26.70 25.60
C GLU A 89 -2.63 -26.26 24.14
N ILE A 90 -1.76 -25.35 23.67
CA ILE A 90 -1.74 -24.90 22.27
C ILE A 90 -1.08 -25.94 21.36
N GLY A 91 -1.83 -26.35 20.33
CA GLY A 91 -1.34 -27.20 19.25
C GLY A 91 -0.64 -26.41 18.14
N ALA A 92 0.13 -27.11 17.31
CA ALA A 92 0.88 -26.49 16.22
C ALA A 92 0.22 -26.72 14.85
N GLY A 93 0.32 -25.70 13.98
CA GLY A 93 0.02 -25.80 12.56
C GLY A 93 -1.46 -25.78 12.18
N THR A 94 -1.72 -25.95 10.88
CA THR A 94 -3.04 -25.77 10.27
C THR A 94 -4.09 -26.77 10.76
N CYS A 95 -3.71 -28.02 11.07
CA CYS A 95 -4.64 -29.01 11.62
C CYS A 95 -5.25 -28.55 12.95
N PHE A 96 -4.42 -27.98 13.84
CA PHE A 96 -4.88 -27.45 15.12
C PHE A 96 -5.81 -26.25 14.90
N ARG A 97 -5.39 -25.26 14.11
CA ARG A 97 -6.18 -24.03 13.86
C ARG A 97 -7.56 -24.33 13.29
N ALA A 98 -7.66 -25.19 12.27
CA ALA A 98 -8.97 -25.53 11.68
C ALA A 98 -9.92 -26.23 12.68
N ALA A 99 -9.37 -27.11 13.53
CA ALA A 99 -10.13 -27.76 14.59
C ALA A 99 -10.54 -26.74 15.67
N GLU A 100 -9.67 -25.79 15.98
CA GLU A 100 -9.88 -24.75 16.99
C GLU A 100 -10.96 -23.74 16.57
N GLU A 101 -10.79 -23.17 15.37
CA GLU A 101 -11.62 -22.10 14.84
C GLU A 101 -12.98 -22.64 14.42
N SER A 102 -13.01 -23.74 13.66
CA SER A 102 -14.21 -24.21 12.97
C SER A 102 -14.68 -25.60 13.39
N GLY A 103 -13.97 -26.32 14.26
CA GLY A 103 -14.36 -27.67 14.69
C GLY A 103 -14.23 -28.74 13.58
N ILE A 104 -13.48 -28.45 12.52
CA ILE A 104 -13.33 -29.35 11.36
C ILE A 104 -11.88 -29.79 11.18
N LYS A 105 -11.68 -30.92 10.51
CA LYS A 105 -10.35 -31.33 10.04
C LYS A 105 -9.94 -30.48 8.84
N ALA A 106 -8.74 -29.90 8.88
CA ALA A 106 -8.15 -29.24 7.71
C ALA A 106 -7.85 -30.24 6.57
N PHE A 107 -7.33 -31.42 6.93
CA PHE A 107 -6.93 -32.46 5.99
C PHE A 107 -7.39 -33.84 6.49
N SER A 108 -7.59 -34.79 5.58
CA SER A 108 -7.91 -36.18 5.93
C SER A 108 -6.81 -36.85 6.77
N SER A 109 -5.57 -36.39 6.64
CA SER A 109 -4.42 -36.80 7.45
C SER A 109 -4.35 -36.16 8.84
N CYS A 110 -5.16 -35.13 9.12
CA CYS A 110 -5.21 -34.56 10.46
C CYS A 110 -5.80 -35.58 11.45
N PRO A 111 -5.30 -35.63 12.70
CA PRO A 111 -5.85 -36.49 13.74
C PRO A 111 -7.37 -36.26 13.94
N ASP A 112 -8.12 -37.30 14.34
CA ASP A 112 -9.55 -37.23 14.71
C ASP A 112 -9.86 -36.44 15.99
N VAL A 113 -8.93 -35.60 16.42
CA VAL A 113 -9.01 -34.90 17.70
C VAL A 113 -9.87 -33.65 17.50
N VAL A 114 -11.17 -33.76 17.76
CA VAL A 114 -12.08 -32.61 17.96
C VAL A 114 -12.64 -32.67 19.39
N PRO A 115 -11.89 -32.28 20.43
CA PRO A 115 -12.30 -32.54 21.81
C PRO A 115 -12.76 -31.25 22.48
N GLY A 116 -13.70 -30.51 21.87
CA GLY A 116 -14.25 -29.30 22.48
C GLY A 116 -15.21 -28.49 21.59
N VAL A 117 -15.82 -27.46 22.19
CA VAL A 117 -16.64 -26.47 21.47
C VAL A 117 -15.71 -25.58 20.62
N SER A 118 -16.02 -25.47 19.33
CA SER A 118 -15.26 -24.63 18.39
C SER A 118 -15.39 -23.15 18.75
N ILE A 119 -14.41 -22.32 18.38
CA ILE A 119 -14.53 -20.88 18.59
C ILE A 119 -15.73 -20.33 17.80
N LYS A 120 -15.95 -20.83 16.59
CA LYS A 120 -17.11 -20.52 15.76
C LYS A 120 -18.43 -20.72 16.50
N ASP A 121 -18.61 -21.84 17.20
CA ASP A 121 -19.83 -22.11 17.96
C ASP A 121 -19.98 -21.15 19.16
N GLN A 122 -18.88 -20.80 19.81
CA GLN A 122 -18.90 -19.82 20.91
C GLN A 122 -19.25 -18.41 20.42
N ILE A 123 -18.68 -17.96 19.28
CA ILE A 123 -19.03 -16.68 18.66
C ILE A 123 -20.53 -16.65 18.33
N ASN A 124 -21.06 -17.73 17.74
CA ASN A 124 -22.48 -17.88 17.44
C ASN A 124 -23.38 -17.72 18.66
N GLU A 125 -22.92 -18.16 19.83
CA GLU A 125 -23.66 -18.04 21.09
C GLU A 125 -23.62 -16.61 21.63
N MET A 126 -22.47 -15.94 21.52
CA MET A 126 -22.21 -14.61 22.12
C MET A 126 -22.64 -13.43 21.25
N VAL A 127 -22.48 -13.50 19.93
CA VAL A 127 -22.59 -12.34 19.02
C VAL A 127 -23.88 -12.39 18.22
N ASP A 128 -24.51 -11.23 18.01
CA ASP A 128 -25.64 -11.10 17.09
C ASP A 128 -25.15 -11.03 15.63
N LEU A 129 -24.63 -12.14 15.11
CA LEU A 129 -24.14 -12.22 13.72
C LEU A 129 -25.23 -11.85 12.70
N SER A 130 -26.50 -12.12 13.02
CA SER A 130 -27.64 -11.86 12.15
C SER A 130 -27.83 -10.37 11.86
N ARG A 131 -27.56 -9.50 12.85
CA ARG A 131 -27.60 -8.04 12.71
C ARG A 131 -26.62 -7.55 11.64
N TYR A 132 -25.43 -8.13 11.58
CA TYR A 132 -24.36 -7.70 10.67
C TYR A 132 -24.48 -8.33 9.28
N ALA A 133 -24.98 -9.56 9.22
CA ALA A 133 -25.19 -10.27 7.95
C ALA A 133 -26.35 -9.72 7.12
N ASN A 134 -27.33 -9.08 7.77
CA ASN A 134 -28.56 -8.58 7.14
C ASN A 134 -28.62 -7.05 7.06
N LEU A 135 -27.46 -6.38 7.07
CA LEU A 135 -27.40 -4.94 6.81
C LEU A 135 -27.95 -4.64 5.41
N THR A 136 -28.73 -3.57 5.30
CA THR A 136 -29.36 -3.12 4.05
C THR A 136 -29.08 -1.64 3.82
N ASN A 137 -29.09 -1.23 2.55
CA ASN A 137 -29.13 0.17 2.16
C ASN A 137 -30.53 0.75 2.42
N GLU A 138 -30.69 2.06 2.28
CA GLU A 138 -31.99 2.74 2.48
C GLU A 138 -33.08 2.23 1.54
N ASP A 139 -32.71 1.73 0.35
CA ASP A 139 -33.61 1.14 -0.63
C ASP A 139 -34.00 -0.32 -0.33
N GLY A 140 -33.49 -0.89 0.77
CA GLY A 140 -33.75 -2.26 1.20
C GLY A 140 -32.86 -3.33 0.54
N THR A 141 -31.92 -2.95 -0.33
CA THR A 141 -30.96 -3.89 -0.91
C THR A 141 -29.89 -4.32 0.11
N PRO A 142 -29.38 -5.57 0.06
CA PRO A 142 -28.31 -6.01 0.97
C PRO A 142 -27.05 -5.14 0.85
N ASN A 143 -26.41 -4.85 1.99
CA ASN A 143 -25.25 -3.97 2.08
C ASN A 143 -24.00 -4.70 2.59
N LEU A 144 -22.91 -4.60 1.83
CA LEU A 144 -21.56 -5.03 2.22
C LEU A 144 -20.67 -3.80 2.42
N LEU A 145 -20.20 -3.62 3.65
CA LEU A 145 -19.54 -2.38 4.08
C LEU A 145 -18.09 -2.24 3.62
N ALA A 146 -17.43 -3.35 3.27
CA ALA A 146 -16.05 -3.37 2.79
C ALA A 146 -15.99 -3.66 1.29
N PRO A 147 -14.89 -3.30 0.60
CA PRO A 147 -14.65 -3.78 -0.75
C PRO A 147 -14.49 -5.30 -0.75
N TYR A 148 -15.14 -5.97 -1.70
CA TYR A 148 -15.05 -7.42 -1.92
C TYR A 148 -14.67 -7.69 -3.37
N LEU A 149 -13.80 -8.68 -3.58
CA LEU A 149 -13.44 -9.15 -4.92
C LEU A 149 -14.15 -10.48 -5.29
N PRO A 150 -14.53 -10.68 -6.57
CA PRO A 150 -14.47 -9.70 -7.67
C PRO A 150 -15.38 -8.50 -7.45
N SER A 151 -16.59 -8.69 -6.92
CA SER A 151 -17.48 -7.59 -6.56
C SER A 151 -18.30 -7.88 -5.29
N ARG A 152 -18.90 -6.82 -4.73
CA ARG A 152 -19.83 -6.93 -3.59
C ARG A 152 -21.06 -7.76 -3.95
N GLU A 153 -21.56 -7.63 -5.17
CA GLU A 153 -22.70 -8.41 -5.68
C GLU A 153 -22.39 -9.92 -5.73
N GLU A 154 -21.19 -10.28 -6.18
CA GLU A 154 -20.77 -11.68 -6.17
C GLU A 154 -20.60 -12.24 -4.76
N ALA A 155 -20.05 -11.46 -3.82
CA ALA A 155 -19.94 -11.87 -2.42
C ALA A 155 -21.32 -12.06 -1.77
N LEU A 156 -22.31 -11.23 -2.11
CA LEU A 156 -23.69 -11.38 -1.62
C LEU A 156 -24.33 -12.72 -2.04
N SER A 157 -23.96 -13.25 -3.21
CA SER A 157 -24.43 -14.55 -3.71
C SER A 157 -23.83 -15.75 -2.97
N SER A 158 -22.78 -15.53 -2.18
CA SER A 158 -22.04 -16.57 -1.45
C SER A 158 -22.47 -16.64 0.03
N LYS A 159 -22.37 -17.83 0.62
CA LYS A 159 -22.62 -18.02 2.07
C LYS A 159 -21.38 -17.61 2.86
N HIS A 160 -21.51 -16.51 3.60
CA HIS A 160 -20.52 -16.03 4.56
C HIS A 160 -21.11 -16.16 5.97
N PHE A 161 -20.36 -16.69 6.91
CA PHE A 161 -20.81 -16.91 8.28
C PHE A 161 -20.65 -15.65 9.16
N HIS A 162 -19.64 -14.81 8.89
CA HIS A 162 -19.34 -13.57 9.62
C HIS A 162 -19.46 -12.33 8.71
N ARG A 163 -20.44 -12.31 7.81
CA ARG A 163 -20.63 -11.22 6.83
C ARG A 163 -20.55 -9.83 7.51
N ASN A 164 -19.72 -8.93 6.96
CA ASN A 164 -19.38 -7.59 7.49
C ASN A 164 -18.54 -7.54 8.79
N ILE A 165 -18.26 -8.67 9.44
CA ILE A 165 -17.41 -8.76 10.65
C ILE A 165 -16.05 -9.35 10.28
N THR A 166 -14.98 -8.69 10.72
CA THR A 166 -13.64 -9.27 10.73
C THR A 166 -13.35 -9.83 12.11
N VAL A 167 -13.20 -11.15 12.21
CA VAL A 167 -12.79 -11.82 13.45
C VAL A 167 -11.28 -11.80 13.55
N VAL A 168 -10.72 -11.41 14.69
CA VAL A 168 -9.27 -11.39 14.92
C VAL A 168 -8.94 -12.42 15.99
N TYR A 169 -8.41 -13.57 15.58
CA TYR A 169 -7.92 -14.61 16.46
C TYR A 169 -6.51 -14.27 16.95
N ASN A 170 -6.41 -13.71 18.15
CA ASN A 170 -5.16 -13.36 18.80
C ASN A 170 -4.70 -14.50 19.73
N TYR A 171 -3.74 -15.29 19.25
CA TYR A 171 -3.31 -16.53 19.89
C TYR A 171 -2.25 -16.28 20.97
N GLY A 172 -2.48 -16.81 22.17
CA GLY A 172 -1.43 -17.02 23.15
C GLY A 172 -0.37 -17.98 22.61
N THR A 173 0.91 -17.66 22.75
CA THR A 173 2.03 -18.49 22.31
C THR A 173 2.68 -19.24 23.48
N LYS A 174 3.32 -20.39 23.20
CA LYS A 174 4.13 -21.15 24.18
C LYS A 174 5.65 -21.02 23.96
N GLU A 175 6.03 -20.58 22.78
CA GLU A 175 7.39 -20.33 22.33
C GLU A 175 7.35 -19.12 21.40
N ASN A 176 8.49 -18.46 21.19
CA ASN A 176 8.55 -17.29 20.32
C ASN A 176 8.01 -17.70 18.94
N ALA A 177 6.90 -17.08 18.56
CA ALA A 177 6.24 -17.36 17.29
C ALA A 177 5.83 -16.04 16.66
N THR A 178 6.26 -15.86 15.42
CA THR A 178 5.75 -14.81 14.54
C THR A 178 4.66 -15.43 13.67
N LEU A 179 3.47 -14.85 13.72
CA LEU A 179 2.30 -15.28 12.97
C LEU A 179 1.46 -14.04 12.67
N GLY A 180 1.45 -13.62 11.42
CA GLY A 180 0.46 -12.73 10.83
C GLY A 180 -0.13 -13.44 9.60
N ALA A 181 -1.45 -13.58 9.58
CA ALA A 181 -2.16 -14.06 8.40
C ALA A 181 -3.58 -13.52 8.41
N ALA A 182 -4.09 -13.21 7.23
CA ALA A 182 -5.45 -12.71 7.06
C ALA A 182 -6.14 -13.37 5.87
N LEU A 183 -7.44 -13.61 6.02
CA LEU A 183 -8.31 -13.94 4.91
C LEU A 183 -8.93 -12.65 4.35
N PRO A 184 -8.60 -12.28 3.10
CA PRO A 184 -9.12 -11.08 2.49
C PRO A 184 -10.62 -11.20 2.15
N PRO A 185 -11.34 -10.08 2.02
CA PRO A 185 -12.72 -10.04 1.55
C PRO A 185 -12.81 -10.50 0.09
N ARG A 186 -12.99 -11.80 -0.09
CA ARG A 186 -13.12 -12.45 -1.40
C ARG A 186 -14.32 -13.39 -1.41
N ARG A 187 -14.77 -13.72 -2.61
CA ARG A 187 -15.79 -14.75 -2.81
C ARG A 187 -15.35 -16.08 -2.16
N GLY A 188 -16.19 -16.60 -1.25
CA GLY A 188 -16.11 -17.99 -0.78
C GLY A 188 -15.56 -18.24 0.63
N TYR A 189 -15.02 -17.24 1.32
CA TYR A 189 -14.52 -17.39 2.70
C TYR A 189 -14.89 -16.17 3.56
N ASP A 190 -14.94 -16.36 4.88
CA ASP A 190 -15.13 -15.26 5.83
C ASP A 190 -13.84 -14.48 6.03
N THR A 191 -13.98 -13.19 6.37
CA THR A 191 -12.84 -12.32 6.64
C THR A 191 -12.39 -12.52 8.07
N GLU A 192 -11.13 -12.88 8.24
CA GLU A 192 -10.53 -13.09 9.55
C GLU A 192 -9.05 -12.74 9.54
N VAL A 193 -8.53 -12.53 10.74
CA VAL A 193 -7.11 -12.30 11.00
C VAL A 193 -6.68 -13.30 12.05
N THR A 194 -5.59 -13.99 11.80
CA THR A 194 -4.91 -14.87 12.75
C THR A 194 -3.59 -14.20 13.09
N ILE A 195 -3.41 -13.86 14.36
CA ILE A 195 -2.22 -13.15 14.81
C ILE A 195 -1.66 -13.77 16.09
N SER A 196 -0.34 -13.81 16.21
CA SER A 196 0.35 -14.14 17.45
C SER A 196 0.23 -12.97 18.42
N ASN A 197 0.02 -13.26 19.71
CA ASN A 197 -0.05 -12.22 20.72
C ASN A 197 1.29 -11.49 20.95
N GLU A 198 2.38 -11.96 20.34
CA GLU A 198 3.70 -11.32 20.39
C GLU A 198 3.95 -10.33 19.24
N GLU A 199 3.03 -10.23 18.28
CA GLU A 199 3.17 -9.36 17.11
C GLU A 199 3.06 -7.87 17.47
N ASP A 200 3.80 -7.05 16.72
CA ASP A 200 3.78 -5.60 16.85
C ASP A 200 2.57 -4.96 16.16
N HIS A 201 2.30 -3.69 16.49
CA HIS A 201 1.17 -2.95 15.93
C HIS A 201 1.22 -2.85 14.39
N ARG A 202 2.42 -2.89 13.79
CA ARG A 202 2.61 -2.89 12.33
C ARG A 202 2.00 -4.14 11.72
N THR A 203 2.26 -5.32 12.30
CA THR A 203 1.67 -6.57 11.81
C THR A 203 0.15 -6.50 11.89
N TRP A 204 -0.42 -5.96 12.98
CA TRP A 204 -1.87 -5.76 13.07
C TRP A 204 -2.42 -4.88 11.93
N ALA A 205 -1.78 -3.74 11.66
CA ALA A 205 -2.21 -2.85 10.58
C ALA A 205 -2.05 -3.49 9.19
N HIS A 206 -0.96 -4.21 8.96
CA HIS A 206 -0.71 -4.95 7.72
C HIS A 206 -1.78 -6.04 7.47
N GLU A 207 -2.04 -6.88 8.48
CA GLU A 207 -3.07 -7.93 8.37
C GLU A 207 -4.48 -7.35 8.25
N PHE A 208 -4.75 -6.19 8.87
CA PHE A 208 -6.00 -5.46 8.66
C PHE A 208 -6.10 -4.91 7.24
N GLY A 209 -4.99 -4.50 6.62
CA GLY A 209 -4.94 -4.16 5.20
C GLY A 209 -5.48 -5.28 4.29
N HIS A 210 -5.06 -6.52 4.56
CA HIS A 210 -5.58 -7.71 3.89
C HIS A 210 -7.05 -7.97 4.26
N ALA A 211 -7.38 -8.10 5.55
CA ALA A 211 -8.69 -8.55 6.01
C ALA A 211 -9.81 -7.52 5.78
N PHE A 212 -9.51 -6.23 5.81
CA PHE A 212 -10.50 -5.18 5.60
C PHE A 212 -10.69 -4.85 4.13
N PHE A 213 -9.61 -4.82 3.35
CA PHE A 213 -9.63 -4.23 2.01
C PHE A 213 -9.20 -5.19 0.90
N GLY A 214 -8.70 -6.37 1.25
CA GLY A 214 -8.19 -7.32 0.28
C GLY A 214 -6.93 -6.85 -0.43
N LEU A 215 -6.17 -5.95 0.21
CA LEU A 215 -4.87 -5.54 -0.31
C LEU A 215 -3.96 -6.75 -0.44
N THR A 216 -3.02 -6.67 -1.36
CA THR A 216 -2.00 -7.69 -1.62
C THR A 216 -0.71 -7.25 -0.96
N ASP A 217 0.17 -8.21 -0.68
CA ASP A 217 1.54 -7.89 -0.32
C ASP A 217 2.24 -7.16 -1.46
N LEU A 218 2.98 -6.11 -1.08
CA LEU A 218 3.76 -5.24 -1.96
C LEU A 218 5.26 -5.32 -1.64
N TYR A 219 5.68 -6.25 -0.75
CA TYR A 219 7.08 -6.52 -0.48
C TYR A 219 7.67 -7.58 -1.42
N TRP A 220 8.99 -7.68 -1.42
CA TRP A 220 9.73 -8.62 -2.24
C TRP A 220 9.57 -10.06 -1.74
N HIS A 221 8.93 -10.92 -2.54
CA HIS A 221 8.72 -12.36 -2.24
C HIS A 221 9.73 -13.32 -2.89
N GLY A 222 10.79 -12.80 -3.51
CA GLY A 222 11.72 -13.59 -4.30
C GLY A 222 11.44 -13.50 -5.81
N GLY A 223 12.53 -13.43 -6.59
CA GLY A 223 12.50 -13.20 -8.03
C GLY A 223 12.38 -11.70 -8.39
N PRO A 224 12.76 -11.29 -9.61
CA PRO A 224 12.54 -9.91 -10.02
C PRO A 224 11.02 -9.67 -10.17
N ARG A 225 10.48 -8.59 -9.62
CA ARG A 225 9.15 -8.07 -9.97
C ARG A 225 9.29 -6.56 -9.95
N THR A 226 8.38 -5.85 -10.59
CA THR A 226 8.42 -4.39 -10.67
C THR A 226 7.61 -3.69 -9.59
N TYR A 227 6.72 -4.42 -8.91
CA TYR A 227 5.67 -3.82 -8.11
C TYR A 227 5.97 -3.72 -6.60
N TYR A 228 7.13 -3.18 -6.26
CA TYR A 228 7.53 -3.00 -4.86
C TYR A 228 7.32 -1.56 -4.41
N ALA A 229 6.60 -1.37 -3.30
CA ALA A 229 6.38 -0.03 -2.73
C ALA A 229 7.47 0.37 -1.70
N GLY A 230 8.34 -0.57 -1.30
CA GLY A 230 9.37 -0.32 -0.29
C GLY A 230 8.78 0.12 1.05
N ARG A 231 9.41 1.07 1.74
CA ARG A 231 8.96 1.57 3.05
C ARG A 231 7.85 2.64 3.00
N PHE A 232 7.28 2.88 1.81
CA PHE A 232 6.22 3.88 1.61
C PHE A 232 4.80 3.30 1.72
N ASP A 233 4.69 2.00 1.97
CA ASP A 233 3.41 1.32 2.13
C ASP A 233 3.50 0.26 3.22
N ILE A 234 2.52 0.25 4.13
CA ILE A 234 2.36 -0.78 5.16
C ILE A 234 2.31 -2.21 4.60
N MET A 235 1.81 -2.38 3.37
CA MET A 235 1.76 -3.66 2.66
C MET A 235 3.12 -4.08 2.08
N ALA A 236 4.12 -3.21 2.09
CA ALA A 236 5.49 -3.49 1.63
C ALA A 236 6.55 -3.47 2.76
N ASP A 237 6.25 -2.83 3.89
CA ASP A 237 7.22 -2.67 4.97
C ASP A 237 7.35 -3.91 5.87
N ASN A 238 8.14 -4.91 5.47
CA ASN A 238 8.26 -6.19 6.21
C ASN A 238 9.21 -6.16 7.43
N ASN A 239 9.79 -5.01 7.82
CA ASN A 239 10.81 -4.96 8.90
C ASN A 239 10.81 -3.60 9.63
N GLY A 240 9.67 -2.93 9.76
CA GLY A 240 9.65 -1.51 10.07
C GLY A 240 8.71 -1.09 11.19
N THR A 241 8.18 0.10 10.99
CA THR A 241 7.41 0.91 11.94
C THR A 241 5.94 0.88 11.48
N LEU A 242 5.18 1.95 11.65
CA LEU A 242 3.79 2.02 11.17
C LEU A 242 3.68 3.06 10.03
N PRO A 243 4.32 2.82 8.85
CA PRO A 243 4.30 3.76 7.73
C PRO A 243 2.88 3.95 7.19
N PRO A 244 2.63 5.00 6.37
CA PRO A 244 1.33 5.23 5.74
C PRO A 244 1.03 4.18 4.65
N MET A 245 -0.10 4.35 3.98
CA MET A 245 -0.43 3.64 2.74
C MET A 245 -0.02 4.43 1.51
N SER A 246 0.43 3.74 0.46
CA SER A 246 0.63 4.36 -0.86
C SER A 246 -0.72 4.79 -1.47
N ALA A 247 -0.66 5.69 -2.43
CA ALA A 247 -1.84 6.14 -3.18
C ALA A 247 -2.65 4.98 -3.79
N TRP A 248 -1.97 3.94 -4.28
CA TRP A 248 -2.66 2.74 -4.80
C TRP A 248 -3.42 2.02 -3.68
N SER A 249 -2.79 1.78 -2.54
CA SER A 249 -3.45 1.12 -1.40
C SER A 249 -4.63 1.96 -0.91
N LEU A 250 -4.51 3.29 -0.85
CA LEU A 250 -5.60 4.20 -0.48
C LEU A 250 -6.76 4.18 -1.49
N GLU A 251 -6.47 4.16 -2.80
CA GLU A 251 -7.48 4.10 -3.86
C GLU A 251 -8.19 2.72 -3.88
N VAL A 252 -7.42 1.63 -3.88
CA VAL A 252 -7.94 0.25 -3.96
C VAL A 252 -8.73 -0.14 -2.72
N SER A 253 -8.37 0.39 -1.55
CA SER A 253 -9.13 0.21 -0.31
C SER A 253 -10.35 1.12 -0.19
N GLU A 254 -10.57 2.02 -1.17
CA GLU A 254 -11.59 3.08 -1.15
C GLU A 254 -11.44 4.07 0.02
N LEU A 255 -10.31 4.05 0.74
CA LEU A 255 -10.04 4.96 1.87
C LEU A 255 -9.87 6.40 1.41
N ALA A 256 -9.42 6.61 0.18
CA ALA A 256 -9.36 7.89 -0.47
C ALA A 256 -9.91 7.80 -1.90
N ILE A 257 -10.45 8.92 -2.38
CA ILE A 257 -10.85 9.08 -3.77
C ILE A 257 -9.89 10.10 -4.36
N PRO A 258 -9.03 9.74 -5.33
CA PRO A 258 -8.13 10.70 -5.93
C PRO A 258 -8.88 11.80 -6.65
N ASP A 259 -8.37 13.03 -6.52
CA ASP A 259 -8.66 14.05 -7.52
C ASP A 259 -8.02 13.61 -8.85
N GLN A 260 -8.79 13.68 -9.94
CA GLN A 260 -8.32 13.36 -11.28
C GLN A 260 -8.41 14.62 -12.15
N PRO A 261 -7.36 15.45 -12.20
CA PRO A 261 -7.45 16.73 -12.88
C PRO A 261 -7.78 16.61 -14.37
N ILE A 262 -7.19 15.61 -15.01
CA ILE A 262 -7.44 15.25 -16.41
C ILE A 262 -8.15 13.88 -16.42
N SER A 263 -9.42 13.86 -16.83
CA SER A 263 -10.15 12.60 -17.00
C SER A 263 -9.59 11.77 -18.16
N ASP A 264 -9.87 10.47 -18.15
CA ASP A 264 -9.48 9.55 -19.22
C ASP A 264 -10.08 10.01 -20.57
N GLU A 265 -11.34 10.44 -20.58
CA GLU A 265 -12.01 10.97 -21.77
C GLU A 265 -11.40 12.27 -22.27
N SER A 266 -11.04 13.19 -21.36
CA SER A 266 -10.38 14.45 -21.72
C SER A 266 -9.03 14.20 -22.39
N MET A 267 -8.25 13.23 -21.89
CA MET A 267 -6.97 12.84 -22.50
C MET A 267 -7.16 12.27 -23.90
N ILE A 268 -8.08 11.31 -24.08
CA ILE A 268 -8.34 10.72 -25.40
C ILE A 268 -8.84 11.78 -26.39
N SER A 269 -9.79 12.63 -25.97
CA SER A 269 -10.31 13.72 -26.81
C SER A 269 -9.21 14.71 -27.22
N PHE A 270 -8.30 15.06 -26.31
CA PHE A 270 -7.17 15.94 -26.60
C PHE A 270 -6.20 15.31 -27.61
N LEU A 271 -5.91 14.02 -27.47
CA LEU A 271 -5.05 13.31 -28.41
C LEU A 271 -5.67 13.19 -29.80
N ASP A 272 -6.98 12.97 -29.89
CA ASP A 272 -7.67 12.83 -31.17
C ASP A 272 -7.82 14.19 -31.88
N ASN A 273 -8.13 15.25 -31.13
CA ASN A 273 -8.31 16.61 -31.65
C ASN A 273 -7.69 17.66 -30.72
N PRO A 274 -6.39 17.97 -30.87
CA PRO A 274 -5.69 18.92 -30.01
C PRO A 274 -6.03 20.37 -30.38
N THR A 275 -7.26 20.80 -30.13
CA THR A 275 -7.70 22.18 -30.32
C THR A 275 -7.67 22.94 -29.00
N GLY A 276 -6.54 23.58 -28.70
CA GLY A 276 -6.36 24.36 -27.48
C GLY A 276 -5.89 23.52 -26.27
N PRO A 277 -5.87 24.11 -25.07
CA PRO A 277 -5.44 23.43 -23.86
C PRO A 277 -6.39 22.27 -23.52
N ILE A 278 -5.85 21.21 -22.92
CA ILE A 278 -6.65 20.09 -22.43
C ILE A 278 -7.68 20.56 -21.39
N ASN A 279 -8.86 19.94 -21.40
CA ASN A 279 -9.85 20.18 -20.36
C ASN A 279 -9.39 19.57 -19.03
N SER A 280 -9.13 20.42 -18.04
CA SER A 280 -8.70 20.05 -16.70
C SER A 280 -9.52 20.82 -15.66
N ASN A 281 -9.85 20.20 -14.53
CA ASN A 281 -10.64 20.85 -13.46
C ASN A 281 -9.79 21.81 -12.60
N CYS A 282 -8.47 21.67 -12.61
CA CYS A 282 -7.49 22.52 -11.94
C CYS A 282 -6.17 22.53 -12.75
N GLY A 283 -5.16 23.25 -12.26
CA GLY A 283 -3.80 23.23 -12.83
C GLY A 283 -3.52 24.39 -13.79
N ASN A 284 -4.38 25.40 -13.85
CA ASN A 284 -4.06 26.67 -14.52
C ASN A 284 -3.63 27.73 -13.49
N SER A 285 -3.04 28.85 -13.95
CA SER A 285 -2.54 29.90 -13.06
C SER A 285 -3.59 30.57 -12.18
N SER A 286 -4.87 30.48 -12.53
CA SER A 286 -5.98 31.05 -11.75
C SER A 286 -6.60 30.05 -10.78
N VAL A 287 -6.49 28.75 -11.07
CA VAL A 287 -7.01 27.64 -10.27
C VAL A 287 -5.94 26.53 -10.29
N PRO A 288 -4.88 26.64 -9.48
CA PRO A 288 -3.87 25.59 -9.40
C PRO A 288 -4.46 24.31 -8.81
N CYS A 289 -3.84 23.18 -9.10
CA CYS A 289 -4.11 21.96 -8.35
C CYS A 289 -3.32 21.99 -7.04
N ALA A 290 -3.69 21.16 -6.06
CA ALA A 290 -3.00 21.11 -4.78
C ALA A 290 -2.80 19.66 -4.32
N LEU A 291 -1.69 19.42 -3.62
CA LEU A 291 -1.44 18.23 -2.81
C LEU A 291 -1.27 18.65 -1.36
N ASP A 292 -1.82 17.88 -0.42
CA ASP A 292 -1.67 18.14 1.01
C ASP A 292 -1.02 16.95 1.72
N SER A 293 -0.01 17.22 2.54
CA SER A 293 0.62 16.18 3.35
C SER A 293 -0.21 15.81 4.58
N ASP A 294 -1.21 16.59 4.94
CA ASP A 294 -2.15 16.27 6.02
C ASP A 294 -3.16 15.23 5.54
N LEU A 295 -2.93 13.99 5.96
CA LEU A 295 -3.79 12.82 5.67
C LEU A 295 -5.25 13.06 6.07
N MET A 296 -5.52 13.90 7.08
CA MET A 296 -6.89 14.20 7.52
C MET A 296 -7.69 15.05 6.51
N LYS A 297 -7.02 15.79 5.64
CA LYS A 297 -7.69 16.62 4.62
C LYS A 297 -8.08 15.83 3.37
N GLY A 298 -7.54 14.62 3.17
CA GLY A 298 -7.95 13.69 2.13
C GLY A 298 -7.44 13.95 0.71
N ASN A 299 -6.79 15.09 0.44
CA ASN A 299 -6.24 15.45 -0.89
C ASN A 299 -4.72 15.17 -0.98
N THR A 300 -4.32 13.98 -0.57
CA THR A 300 -2.89 13.62 -0.43
C THR A 300 -2.27 13.08 -1.73
N PHE A 301 -3.09 12.74 -2.73
CA PHE A 301 -2.63 12.33 -4.04
C PHE A 301 -3.61 12.69 -5.15
N VAL A 302 -3.07 12.80 -6.37
CA VAL A 302 -3.80 13.05 -7.61
C VAL A 302 -3.53 11.96 -8.64
N LYS A 303 -4.48 11.74 -9.55
CA LYS A 303 -4.44 10.70 -10.57
C LYS A 303 -4.36 11.29 -11.97
N PHE A 304 -3.46 10.75 -12.80
CA PHE A 304 -3.28 11.16 -14.20
C PHE A 304 -3.29 9.96 -15.15
N PRO A 305 -3.82 10.09 -16.38
CA PRO A 305 -3.70 9.05 -17.40
C PRO A 305 -2.24 8.75 -17.75
N ALA A 306 -1.89 7.46 -17.89
CA ALA A 306 -0.51 7.03 -18.19
C ALA A 306 -0.42 6.12 -19.42
N ILE A 307 -1.38 5.20 -19.60
CA ILE A 307 -1.29 4.14 -20.61
C ILE A 307 -2.57 4.06 -21.41
N ILE A 308 -2.46 4.16 -22.72
CA ILE A 308 -3.53 3.97 -23.70
C ILE A 308 -3.30 2.63 -24.40
N GLU A 309 -4.30 1.75 -24.38
CA GLU A 309 -4.29 0.60 -25.29
C GLU A 309 -4.69 1.08 -26.69
N ARG A 310 -3.75 1.02 -27.64
CA ARG A 310 -3.82 1.63 -28.98
C ARG A 310 -5.12 1.33 -29.71
N ASP A 311 -5.51 0.06 -29.77
CA ASP A 311 -6.58 -0.39 -30.65
C ASP A 311 -7.97 -0.11 -30.05
N THR A 312 -8.11 -0.17 -28.72
CA THR A 312 -9.38 0.15 -28.05
C THR A 312 -9.50 1.62 -27.68
N ARG A 313 -8.39 2.37 -27.72
CA ARG A 313 -8.27 3.77 -27.29
C ARG A 313 -8.74 3.98 -25.84
N LYS A 314 -8.65 2.94 -25.00
CA LYS A 314 -8.98 3.02 -23.58
C LYS A 314 -7.73 3.29 -22.76
N ILE A 315 -7.87 4.16 -21.76
CA ILE A 315 -6.87 4.27 -20.70
C ILE A 315 -6.90 2.99 -19.86
N LYS A 316 -5.73 2.37 -19.71
CA LYS A 316 -5.53 1.11 -18.97
C LYS A 316 -4.57 1.27 -17.80
N GLY A 317 -3.96 2.44 -17.64
CA GLY A 317 -2.99 2.71 -16.60
C GLY A 317 -2.91 4.19 -16.27
N HIS A 318 -2.46 4.47 -15.05
CA HIS A 318 -2.48 5.80 -14.45
C HIS A 318 -1.20 6.06 -13.65
N TYR A 319 -0.83 7.33 -13.53
CA TYR A 319 0.10 7.82 -12.52
C TYR A 319 -0.70 8.26 -11.29
N LEU A 320 -0.23 7.90 -10.11
CA LEU A 320 -0.70 8.42 -8.83
C LEU A 320 0.46 9.23 -8.21
N VAL A 321 0.27 10.54 -8.08
CA VAL A 321 1.27 11.47 -7.56
C VAL A 321 0.89 11.81 -6.13
N GLN A 322 1.69 11.34 -5.16
CA GLN A 322 1.39 11.38 -3.73
C GLN A 322 2.41 12.23 -2.99
N LEU A 323 1.92 13.15 -2.17
CA LEU A 323 2.76 13.91 -1.26
C LEU A 323 2.84 13.21 0.10
N PHE A 324 4.06 12.91 0.55
CA PHE A 324 4.34 12.51 1.92
C PHE A 324 4.97 13.69 2.66
N GLY A 325 4.47 13.98 3.87
CA GLY A 325 5.03 14.97 4.77
C GLY A 325 6.22 14.44 5.56
N SER A 326 6.56 15.14 6.64
CA SER A 326 7.66 14.81 7.57
C SER A 326 7.15 14.50 9.00
N GLU A 327 5.84 14.43 9.19
CA GLU A 327 5.14 14.33 10.47
C GLU A 327 4.08 13.22 10.46
N GLY A 328 3.49 12.92 11.63
CA GLY A 328 2.47 11.87 11.75
C GLY A 328 2.99 10.51 11.28
N TYR A 329 2.14 9.76 10.58
CA TYR A 329 2.51 8.45 10.03
C TYR A 329 3.56 8.53 8.92
N ASP A 330 3.62 9.62 8.15
CA ASP A 330 4.65 9.79 7.12
C ASP A 330 6.06 9.85 7.75
N SER A 331 6.17 10.35 8.98
CA SER A 331 7.45 10.36 9.70
C SER A 331 7.96 8.97 10.11
N GLU A 332 7.10 7.95 10.03
CA GLU A 332 7.47 6.54 10.25
C GLU A 332 8.16 5.93 9.03
N ILE A 333 8.16 6.60 7.86
CA ILE A 333 8.86 6.11 6.66
C ILE A 333 10.38 6.05 6.94
N VAL A 334 10.94 4.84 6.92
CA VAL A 334 12.38 4.63 7.13
C VAL A 334 13.11 4.61 5.79
N LEU A 335 13.96 5.59 5.57
CA LEU A 335 14.87 5.62 4.40
C LEU A 335 16.16 4.86 4.67
N LYS A 336 16.90 4.52 3.59
CA LYS A 336 18.23 3.92 3.66
C LYS A 336 19.14 4.83 4.49
N PRO A 337 19.74 4.36 5.60
CA PRO A 337 20.51 5.22 6.50
C PRO A 337 21.69 5.94 5.85
N SER A 338 22.25 5.38 4.76
CA SER A 338 23.32 6.02 4.00
C SER A 338 22.87 7.24 3.18
N THR A 339 21.56 7.52 3.12
CA THR A 339 20.99 8.56 2.25
C THR A 339 20.44 9.76 3.03
N VAL A 340 20.33 9.65 4.35
CA VAL A 340 19.84 10.72 5.23
C VAL A 340 20.57 10.69 6.58
N GLU A 341 21.38 11.72 6.86
CA GLU A 341 22.11 11.86 8.12
C GLU A 341 22.13 13.32 8.60
N PHE A 342 20.97 13.85 8.96
CA PHE A 342 20.85 15.15 9.62
C PHE A 342 21.51 15.12 11.01
N SER A 343 22.09 16.24 11.42
CA SER A 343 22.86 16.34 12.66
C SER A 343 21.99 16.23 13.91
N ASP A 344 20.77 16.77 13.84
CA ASP A 344 19.76 16.85 14.89
C ASP A 344 18.74 15.69 14.86
N LYS A 345 18.48 15.11 13.68
CA LYS A 345 17.53 14.00 13.50
C LYS A 345 18.05 12.96 12.50
N LYS A 346 18.97 12.11 12.94
CA LYS A 346 19.52 11.01 12.13
C LYS A 346 18.41 10.11 11.59
N GLY A 347 18.41 9.85 10.28
CA GLY A 347 17.40 9.03 9.62
C GLY A 347 16.01 9.66 9.50
N GLY A 348 15.85 10.95 9.86
CA GLY A 348 14.59 11.66 9.74
C GLY A 348 14.10 11.72 8.29
N PHE A 349 12.81 11.44 8.07
CA PHE A 349 12.17 11.53 6.77
C PHE A 349 11.78 12.97 6.43
N PRO A 350 12.40 13.63 5.42
CA PRO A 350 12.18 15.05 5.13
C PRO A 350 10.90 15.32 4.33
N GLY A 351 10.09 14.30 4.03
CA GLY A 351 8.97 14.41 3.11
C GLY A 351 9.39 14.45 1.65
N GLY A 352 8.40 14.49 0.77
CA GLY A 352 8.57 14.56 -0.68
C GLY A 352 7.41 13.93 -1.44
N ILE A 353 7.43 14.09 -2.75
CA ILE A 353 6.43 13.56 -3.66
C ILE A 353 6.93 12.24 -4.24
N ALA A 354 6.19 11.17 -3.99
CA ALA A 354 6.35 9.88 -4.65
C ALA A 354 5.39 9.78 -5.84
N ILE A 355 5.85 9.12 -6.91
CA ILE A 355 5.01 8.87 -8.07
C ILE A 355 4.91 7.37 -8.26
N TRP A 356 3.69 6.94 -8.52
CA TRP A 356 3.33 5.56 -8.66
C TRP A 356 2.73 5.35 -10.05
N LYS A 357 3.17 4.34 -10.78
CA LYS A 357 2.59 3.95 -12.07
C LYS A 357 1.79 2.67 -11.89
N VAL A 358 0.57 2.67 -12.41
CA VAL A 358 -0.32 1.52 -12.42
C VAL A 358 -0.55 1.12 -13.87
N ASP A 359 -0.34 -0.15 -14.20
CA ASP A 359 -0.53 -0.69 -15.55
C ASP A 359 -1.48 -1.90 -15.49
N GLY A 360 -2.70 -1.72 -15.98
CA GLY A 360 -3.74 -2.73 -16.08
C GLY A 360 -3.91 -3.31 -17.49
N THR A 361 -2.92 -3.15 -18.38
CA THR A 361 -2.96 -3.78 -19.70
C THR A 361 -2.91 -5.31 -19.57
N GLU A 362 -3.55 -6.02 -20.51
CA GLU A 362 -3.51 -7.49 -20.51
C GLU A 362 -2.07 -8.02 -20.64
N GLN A 363 -1.21 -7.32 -21.37
CA GLN A 363 0.21 -7.65 -21.48
C GLN A 363 0.88 -7.66 -20.11
N LYS A 364 0.69 -6.59 -19.33
CA LYS A 364 1.26 -6.46 -17.99
C LYS A 364 0.77 -7.56 -17.06
N ILE A 365 -0.54 -7.80 -17.06
CA ILE A 365 -1.18 -8.81 -16.23
C ILE A 365 -0.65 -10.21 -16.57
N ARG A 366 -0.58 -10.57 -17.85
CA ARG A 366 -0.09 -11.88 -18.26
C ARG A 366 1.38 -12.08 -17.89
N ARG A 367 2.21 -11.04 -18.05
CA ARG A 367 3.63 -11.16 -17.75
C ARG A 367 3.95 -11.20 -16.27
N ASP A 368 3.35 -10.33 -15.47
CA ASP A 368 3.74 -10.18 -14.07
C ASP A 368 2.98 -11.12 -13.15
N ARG A 369 1.73 -11.44 -13.50
CA ARG A 369 0.85 -12.28 -12.67
C ARG A 369 0.68 -13.66 -13.20
N CYS A 370 0.31 -13.80 -14.47
CA CYS A 370 0.05 -15.12 -15.02
C CYS A 370 1.32 -15.95 -15.15
N ALA A 371 2.48 -15.34 -15.40
CA ALA A 371 3.75 -16.06 -15.47
C ALA A 371 4.15 -16.76 -14.16
N ALA A 372 3.67 -16.29 -13.00
CA ALA A 372 3.89 -16.97 -11.72
C ALA A 372 3.25 -18.37 -11.66
N TYR A 373 2.29 -18.66 -12.55
CA TYR A 373 1.64 -19.96 -12.70
C TYR A 373 2.30 -20.87 -13.76
N GLY A 374 3.49 -20.49 -14.26
CA GLY A 374 4.23 -21.25 -15.27
C GLY A 374 3.59 -21.21 -16.66
N GLU A 375 3.97 -22.16 -17.53
CA GLU A 375 3.46 -22.24 -18.92
C GLU A 375 1.92 -22.36 -18.98
N TRP A 376 1.32 -23.10 -18.03
CA TRP A 376 -0.14 -23.22 -17.91
C TRP A 376 -0.85 -21.88 -17.65
N GLY A 377 -0.17 -20.99 -16.93
CA GLY A 377 -0.65 -19.64 -16.63
C GLY A 377 -0.71 -18.73 -17.85
N MET A 378 0.25 -18.83 -18.77
CA MET A 378 0.32 -17.92 -19.92
C MET A 378 -0.89 -18.03 -20.86
N ASP A 379 -1.48 -19.23 -20.97
CA ASP A 379 -2.64 -19.47 -21.85
C ASP A 379 -3.99 -19.29 -21.13
N ASN A 380 -4.10 -19.72 -19.87
CA ASN A 380 -5.38 -19.76 -19.14
C ASN A 380 -5.62 -18.59 -18.19
N CYS A 381 -4.57 -17.89 -17.76
CA CYS A 381 -4.70 -16.72 -16.90
C CYS A 381 -4.78 -15.45 -17.77
N ASN A 382 -5.79 -14.65 -17.50
CA ASN A 382 -6.09 -13.39 -18.16
C ASN A 382 -6.76 -12.45 -17.15
N PRO A 383 -6.98 -11.16 -17.48
CA PRO A 383 -7.56 -10.20 -16.55
C PRO A 383 -8.93 -10.65 -16.01
N THR A 384 -9.80 -11.18 -16.86
CA THR A 384 -11.13 -11.65 -16.42
C THR A 384 -11.02 -12.82 -15.46
N TRP A 385 -10.15 -13.79 -15.76
CA TRP A 385 -9.93 -14.94 -14.90
C TRP A 385 -9.39 -14.52 -13.53
N LEU A 386 -8.35 -13.68 -13.47
CA LEU A 386 -7.76 -13.21 -12.21
C LEU A 386 -8.77 -12.47 -11.35
N TYR A 387 -9.53 -11.55 -11.95
CA TYR A 387 -10.58 -10.82 -11.26
C TYR A 387 -11.59 -11.77 -10.62
N ASN A 388 -12.07 -12.76 -11.39
CA ASN A 388 -13.01 -13.76 -10.90
C ASN A 388 -12.42 -14.68 -9.81
N GLN A 389 -11.09 -14.83 -9.75
CA GLN A 389 -10.40 -15.50 -8.63
C GLN A 389 -10.22 -14.59 -7.40
N GLY A 390 -10.82 -13.40 -7.40
CA GLY A 390 -10.71 -12.44 -6.31
C GLY A 390 -9.36 -11.74 -6.26
N SER A 391 -8.71 -11.51 -7.42
CA SER A 391 -7.42 -10.83 -7.50
C SER A 391 -7.56 -9.42 -8.07
N HIS A 392 -6.82 -8.47 -7.48
CA HIS A 392 -6.61 -7.15 -8.09
C HIS A 392 -5.91 -7.30 -9.43
N LEU A 393 -6.31 -6.48 -10.41
CA LEU A 393 -5.80 -6.54 -11.78
C LEU A 393 -4.58 -5.66 -12.02
N SER A 394 -4.29 -4.76 -11.11
CA SER A 394 -3.18 -3.84 -11.25
C SER A 394 -2.36 -3.82 -9.96
N TYR A 395 -1.09 -3.45 -10.12
CA TYR A 395 -0.21 -3.12 -9.02
C TYR A 395 0.43 -1.77 -9.25
N ILE A 396 0.98 -1.28 -8.16
CA ILE A 396 1.79 -0.09 -8.12
C ILE A 396 3.23 -0.39 -8.49
N GLU A 397 3.84 0.45 -9.32
CA GLU A 397 5.27 0.50 -9.58
C GLU A 397 5.80 1.87 -9.18
N PHE A 398 6.96 1.93 -8.54
CA PHE A 398 7.59 3.22 -8.24
C PHE A 398 8.05 3.89 -9.54
N TYR A 399 7.71 5.16 -9.74
CA TYR A 399 8.12 5.98 -10.88
C TYR A 399 8.90 7.22 -10.43
N PRO A 400 10.01 7.58 -11.09
CA PRO A 400 10.73 6.79 -12.09
C PRO A 400 11.30 5.50 -11.47
N VAL A 401 11.45 4.45 -12.29
CA VAL A 401 11.92 3.14 -11.80
C VAL A 401 13.42 3.21 -11.51
N ILE A 402 13.80 3.45 -10.25
CA ILE A 402 15.20 3.35 -9.83
C ILE A 402 15.43 1.98 -9.17
N PRO A 403 16.45 1.21 -9.58
CA PRO A 403 16.70 -0.16 -9.13
C PRO A 403 16.86 -0.35 -7.64
N THR A 404 17.15 0.68 -6.84
CA THR A 404 17.33 0.50 -5.39
C THR A 404 16.03 0.20 -4.64
N VAL A 405 14.87 0.42 -5.27
CA VAL A 405 13.58 -0.07 -4.78
C VAL A 405 13.38 -1.57 -5.09
N ASN A 406 14.01 -2.07 -6.16
CA ASN A 406 13.78 -3.42 -6.70
C ASN A 406 14.96 -4.41 -6.51
N GLY A 407 16.15 -3.92 -6.15
CA GLY A 407 17.38 -4.68 -5.94
C GLY A 407 17.83 -4.67 -4.48
N GLY A 408 18.09 -5.86 -3.92
CA GLY A 408 18.55 -6.00 -2.54
C GLY A 408 17.40 -6.22 -1.55
N TYR A 409 16.72 -7.38 -1.63
CA TYR A 409 15.72 -7.82 -0.66
C TYR A 409 14.58 -6.80 -0.35
N GLY A 410 14.36 -5.78 -1.18
CA GLY A 410 13.40 -4.70 -0.90
C GLY A 410 13.62 -4.00 0.46
N LYS A 411 14.85 -4.02 1.01
CA LYS A 411 15.08 -3.70 2.44
C LYS A 411 15.05 -2.21 2.78
N SER A 412 15.26 -1.32 1.82
CA SER A 412 15.34 0.13 2.08
C SER A 412 15.07 0.98 0.84
N THR A 413 14.23 2.01 0.97
CA THR A 413 14.07 3.04 -0.07
C THR A 413 15.01 4.21 0.18
N ALA A 414 15.53 4.84 -0.88
CA ALA A 414 16.44 5.98 -0.79
C ALA A 414 15.75 7.31 -1.09
N VAL A 415 16.28 8.40 -0.52
CA VAL A 415 15.70 9.75 -0.62
C VAL A 415 15.60 10.28 -2.06
N TYR A 416 16.56 9.94 -2.93
CA TYR A 416 16.59 10.37 -4.34
C TYR A 416 15.46 9.79 -5.22
N ASN A 417 14.61 8.91 -4.66
CA ASN A 417 13.37 8.45 -5.28
C ASN A 417 12.20 9.43 -5.08
N LEU A 418 12.37 10.50 -4.31
CA LEU A 418 11.32 11.49 -4.09
C LEU A 418 11.61 12.78 -4.85
N PHE A 419 10.55 13.42 -5.32
CA PHE A 419 10.61 14.81 -5.76
C PHE A 419 10.48 15.75 -4.54
N PRO A 420 11.25 16.85 -4.44
CA PRO A 420 12.19 17.39 -5.42
C PRO A 420 13.40 16.48 -5.58
N TRP A 421 13.76 16.20 -6.84
CA TRP A 421 14.72 15.15 -7.17
C TRP A 421 16.11 15.48 -6.63
N TRP A 422 16.52 14.81 -5.55
CA TRP A 422 17.84 14.95 -4.96
C TRP A 422 18.89 14.25 -5.82
N TYR A 423 19.74 15.02 -6.49
CA TYR A 423 20.86 14.48 -7.28
C TYR A 423 22.13 14.23 -6.46
N GLU A 424 22.02 14.33 -5.15
CA GLU A 424 23.06 13.98 -4.20
C GLU A 424 22.73 12.61 -3.57
N PRO A 425 23.71 11.69 -3.44
CA PRO A 425 23.50 10.40 -2.78
C PRO A 425 23.04 10.47 -1.33
N LYS A 426 23.25 11.61 -0.65
CA LYS A 426 22.98 11.77 0.78
C LYS A 426 22.57 13.20 1.15
N LEU A 427 21.49 13.32 1.91
CA LEU A 427 21.14 14.55 2.61
C LEU A 427 21.68 14.55 4.05
N PRO A 428 21.99 15.73 4.62
CA PRO A 428 21.90 17.08 4.05
C PRO A 428 22.98 17.39 3.00
N TYR A 429 22.82 18.47 2.23
CA TYR A 429 23.90 19.01 1.39
C TYR A 429 25.00 19.58 2.29
N LEU A 430 26.22 19.04 2.20
CA LEU A 430 27.36 19.46 3.03
C LEU A 430 28.42 20.24 2.24
N GLU A 431 28.46 20.06 0.91
CA GLU A 431 29.40 20.69 -0.01
C GLU A 431 28.63 21.11 -1.28
N ASP A 432 29.17 22.07 -2.03
CA ASP A 432 28.65 22.54 -3.34
C ASP A 432 27.14 22.86 -3.37
N VAL A 433 26.58 23.32 -2.25
CA VAL A 433 25.14 23.55 -2.03
C VAL A 433 24.50 24.36 -3.17
N VAL A 434 25.14 25.45 -3.60
CA VAL A 434 24.60 26.32 -4.66
C VAL A 434 24.47 25.58 -6.00
N ASP A 435 25.49 24.80 -6.37
CA ASP A 435 25.50 24.07 -7.64
C ASP A 435 24.50 22.91 -7.61
N GLU A 436 24.35 22.23 -6.47
CA GLU A 436 23.32 21.20 -6.28
C GLU A 436 21.91 21.77 -6.41
N LEU A 437 21.62 22.90 -5.75
CA LEU A 437 20.32 23.56 -5.82
C LEU A 437 20.03 24.08 -7.24
N ALA A 438 21.04 24.54 -7.97
CA ALA A 438 20.87 24.99 -9.36
C ALA A 438 20.44 23.84 -10.30
N ARG A 439 20.86 22.61 -10.01
CA ARG A 439 20.48 21.42 -10.79
C ARG A 439 19.10 20.88 -10.42
N MET A 440 18.53 21.27 -9.28
CA MET A 440 17.24 20.77 -8.81
C MET A 440 16.09 21.25 -9.73
N PRO A 441 15.37 20.32 -10.38
CA PRO A 441 14.29 20.64 -11.30
C PRO A 441 13.04 21.12 -10.56
N GLU A 442 12.25 21.95 -11.23
CA GLU A 442 11.01 22.55 -10.70
C GLU A 442 9.75 21.81 -11.13
N SER A 443 9.87 20.79 -11.98
CA SER A 443 8.75 20.08 -12.57
C SER A 443 8.94 18.55 -12.60
N ILE A 444 7.80 17.86 -12.74
CA ILE A 444 7.70 16.42 -12.95
C ILE A 444 7.11 16.20 -14.34
N GLU A 445 7.77 15.36 -15.15
CA GLU A 445 7.27 14.94 -16.47
C GLU A 445 6.71 13.51 -16.41
N LEU A 446 5.46 13.36 -16.84
CA LEU A 446 4.72 12.11 -16.88
C LEU A 446 4.41 11.75 -18.35
N PRO A 447 5.14 10.80 -18.96
CA PRO A 447 4.89 10.40 -20.34
C PRO A 447 3.60 9.57 -20.44
N VAL A 448 2.73 9.93 -21.37
CA VAL A 448 1.56 9.13 -21.74
C VAL A 448 1.95 8.20 -22.88
N LEU A 449 1.84 6.90 -22.63
CA LEU A 449 2.26 5.86 -23.55
C LEU A 449 1.06 5.24 -24.27
N GLU A 450 1.19 5.06 -25.57
CA GLU A 450 0.33 4.19 -26.36
C GLU A 450 1.01 2.83 -26.52
N ILE A 451 0.31 1.77 -26.12
CA ILE A 451 0.78 0.38 -26.13
C ILE A 451 -0.16 -0.45 -27.01
N ALA A 452 0.39 -1.32 -27.86
CA ALA A 452 -0.42 -2.25 -28.66
C ALA A 452 -1.25 -3.20 -27.76
N PRO A 453 -2.29 -3.86 -28.26
CA PRO A 453 -2.93 -4.94 -27.50
C PRO A 453 -2.04 -6.19 -27.43
N TYR A 454 -2.30 -7.06 -26.45
CA TYR A 454 -1.76 -8.41 -26.44
C TYR A 454 -2.29 -9.21 -27.65
N PRO A 455 -1.48 -10.02 -28.37
CA PRO A 455 -0.10 -10.42 -28.08
C PRO A 455 0.99 -9.65 -28.86
N GLU A 456 0.69 -8.47 -29.42
CA GLU A 456 1.55 -7.84 -30.44
C GLU A 456 2.89 -7.32 -29.92
N VAL A 457 2.95 -6.74 -28.73
CA VAL A 457 4.19 -6.16 -28.18
C VAL A 457 4.87 -7.15 -27.22
N LYS A 458 6.19 -7.31 -27.42
CA LYS A 458 7.08 -8.17 -26.62
C LYS A 458 8.04 -7.38 -25.72
N ASP A 459 8.03 -6.04 -25.84
CA ASP A 459 8.95 -5.11 -25.20
C ASP A 459 8.23 -4.44 -24.03
N PHE A 460 8.47 -4.95 -22.82
CA PHE A 460 7.67 -4.69 -21.63
C PHE A 460 7.81 -3.26 -21.13
N GLY A 461 6.70 -2.66 -20.67
CA GLY A 461 6.55 -1.32 -20.06
C GLY A 461 7.13 -0.14 -20.85
N GLY A 462 7.50 -0.41 -22.10
CA GLY A 462 7.71 0.55 -23.16
C GLY A 462 6.44 0.75 -23.99
N GLY A 463 6.49 1.77 -24.84
CA GLY A 463 5.39 2.15 -25.72
C GLY A 463 5.71 3.43 -26.46
N ALA A 464 4.81 3.85 -27.36
CA ALA A 464 4.96 5.10 -28.06
C ALA A 464 4.55 6.25 -27.13
N LYS A 465 5.48 7.14 -26.77
CA LYS A 465 5.17 8.38 -26.05
C LYS A 465 4.36 9.30 -26.95
N VAL A 466 3.06 9.41 -26.70
CA VAL A 466 2.12 10.20 -27.51
C VAL A 466 1.81 11.57 -26.89
N ALA A 467 2.00 11.72 -25.58
CA ALA A 467 1.92 12.99 -24.89
C ALA A 467 2.86 13.04 -23.68
N THR A 468 3.13 14.23 -23.17
CA THR A 468 3.76 14.48 -21.87
C THR A 468 2.82 15.35 -21.03
N ILE A 469 2.55 14.94 -19.79
CA ILE A 469 1.92 15.79 -18.77
C ILE A 469 3.04 16.34 -17.88
N THR A 470 3.14 17.65 -17.78
CA THR A 470 4.12 18.35 -16.95
C THR A 470 3.44 18.96 -15.73
N LEU A 471 3.90 18.61 -14.54
CA LEU A 471 3.45 19.17 -13.27
C LEU A 471 4.49 20.15 -12.75
N ASN A 472 4.14 21.42 -12.63
CA ASN A 472 5.08 22.48 -12.23
C ASN A 472 4.91 22.83 -10.75
N PHE A 473 5.94 22.60 -9.95
CA PHE A 473 6.02 22.84 -8.50
C PHE A 473 7.02 23.95 -8.17
N LYS A 474 7.11 24.97 -9.03
CA LYS A 474 8.10 26.04 -8.92
C LYS A 474 8.15 26.66 -7.53
N ASP A 475 7.00 27.06 -6.98
CA ASP A 475 6.95 27.73 -5.68
C ASP A 475 7.43 26.84 -4.53
N MET A 476 7.10 25.55 -4.56
CA MET A 476 7.59 24.58 -3.57
C MET A 476 9.11 24.46 -3.63
N VAL A 477 9.66 24.32 -4.85
CA VAL A 477 11.09 24.12 -5.07
C VAL A 477 11.88 25.39 -4.75
N ASP A 478 11.42 26.56 -5.18
CA ASP A 478 12.05 27.85 -4.89
C ASP A 478 12.06 28.14 -3.39
N ASN A 479 10.98 27.83 -2.67
CA ASN A 479 10.92 27.97 -1.22
C ASN A 479 11.94 27.06 -0.51
N LEU A 480 12.05 25.81 -0.95
CA LEU A 480 13.04 24.88 -0.40
C LEU A 480 14.48 25.34 -0.70
N LYS A 481 14.79 25.76 -1.94
CA LYS A 481 16.08 26.32 -2.32
C LYS A 481 16.44 27.51 -1.42
N GLN A 482 15.52 28.45 -1.23
CA GLN A 482 15.73 29.62 -0.38
C GLN A 482 16.04 29.24 1.07
N ARG A 483 15.33 28.26 1.64
CA ARG A 483 15.59 27.76 3.01
C ARG A 483 16.99 27.14 3.13
N ILE A 484 17.37 26.28 2.18
CA ILE A 484 18.68 25.61 2.20
C ILE A 484 19.81 26.64 2.01
N THR A 485 19.69 27.60 1.08
CA THR A 485 20.70 28.66 0.88
C THR A 485 20.87 29.55 2.12
N ALA A 486 19.77 29.88 2.79
CA ALA A 486 19.83 30.64 4.04
C ALA A 486 20.54 29.86 5.16
N ALA A 487 20.25 28.56 5.28
CA ALA A 487 20.87 27.68 6.26
C ALA A 487 22.36 27.42 5.99
N ASP A 488 22.76 27.31 4.72
CA ASP A 488 24.17 27.23 4.31
C ASP A 488 24.94 28.49 4.73
N SER A 489 24.35 29.67 4.51
CA SER A 489 24.94 30.94 4.92
C SER A 489 25.07 31.10 6.44
N SER A 490 24.22 30.43 7.23
CA SER A 490 24.26 30.46 8.71
C SER A 490 25.01 29.29 9.36
N GLY A 491 25.44 28.30 8.59
CA GLY A 491 26.08 27.07 9.10
C GLY A 491 25.11 26.01 9.64
N ASP A 492 23.81 26.16 9.37
CA ASP A 492 22.72 25.29 9.84
C ASP A 492 22.23 24.30 8.79
N VAL A 493 22.91 24.20 7.65
CA VAL A 493 22.53 23.34 6.51
C VAL A 493 22.44 21.85 6.87
N SER A 494 22.99 21.44 8.02
CA SER A 494 22.92 20.08 8.52
C SER A 494 21.63 19.71 9.26
N ASN A 495 20.80 20.70 9.60
CA ASN A 495 19.59 20.53 10.41
C ASN A 495 18.43 19.98 9.58
N PHE A 496 17.66 19.06 10.16
CA PHE A 496 16.53 18.40 9.52
C PHE A 496 15.42 19.37 9.10
N ASP A 497 15.11 20.35 9.95
CA ASP A 497 14.04 21.32 9.72
C ASP A 497 14.22 22.14 8.42
N THR A 498 15.48 22.31 7.97
CA THR A 498 15.82 22.98 6.72
C THR A 498 15.21 22.28 5.49
N TYR A 499 15.06 20.94 5.56
CA TYR A 499 14.65 20.10 4.43
C TYR A 499 13.18 19.65 4.50
N LYS A 500 12.48 19.95 5.60
CA LYS A 500 11.09 19.50 5.79
C LYS A 500 10.18 19.96 4.66
N ILE A 501 9.42 19.02 4.13
CA ILE A 501 8.29 19.22 3.22
C ILE A 501 7.04 18.85 4.02
N ASN A 502 6.15 19.82 4.22
CA ASN A 502 4.92 19.71 5.01
C ASN A 502 3.88 20.75 4.55
N GLY A 503 2.61 20.39 4.67
CA GLY A 503 1.47 21.26 4.36
C GLY A 503 0.95 21.06 2.95
N THR A 504 0.33 22.12 2.41
CA THR A 504 -0.28 22.12 1.08
C THR A 504 0.68 22.73 0.07
N TYR A 505 0.86 22.07 -1.08
CA TYR A 505 1.63 22.58 -2.20
C TYR A 505 0.79 22.63 -3.47
N GLU A 506 0.77 23.80 -4.09
CA GLU A 506 0.08 24.06 -5.34
C GLU A 506 0.97 23.75 -6.54
N PHE A 507 0.35 23.34 -7.65
CA PHE A 507 1.03 23.10 -8.92
C PHE A 507 0.15 23.40 -10.13
N THR A 508 0.79 23.72 -11.26
CA THR A 508 0.13 23.86 -12.56
C THR A 508 0.39 22.66 -13.45
N ILE A 509 -0.46 22.47 -14.45
CA ILE A 509 -0.42 21.35 -15.39
C ILE A 509 -0.30 21.89 -16.80
N GLU A 510 0.65 21.34 -17.56
CA GLU A 510 0.76 21.53 -19.00
C GLU A 510 0.72 20.17 -19.69
N VAL A 511 0.05 20.07 -20.83
CA VAL A 511 0.00 18.84 -21.62
C VAL A 511 0.42 19.12 -23.05
N GLU A 512 1.46 18.40 -23.47
CA GLU A 512 2.01 18.46 -24.82
C GLU A 512 1.72 17.15 -25.55
N LYS A 513 1.10 17.23 -26.72
CA LYS A 513 0.97 16.09 -27.64
C LYS A 513 2.22 16.01 -28.52
N HIS A 514 2.76 14.81 -28.70
CA HIS A 514 3.90 14.57 -29.60
C HIS A 514 3.40 14.25 -31.01
N ASP A 515 3.73 15.11 -31.99
CA ASP A 515 3.39 14.91 -33.40
C ASP A 515 4.07 13.66 -34.00
N SER A 516 5.22 13.28 -33.46
CA SER A 516 5.96 12.07 -33.81
C SER A 516 6.22 11.27 -32.55
N PRO A 517 5.39 10.26 -32.24
CA PRO A 517 5.54 9.47 -31.02
C PRO A 517 6.91 8.82 -30.93
N VAL A 518 7.54 8.92 -29.76
CA VAL A 518 8.88 8.38 -29.50
C VAL A 518 8.73 7.06 -28.77
N GLN A 519 9.35 5.99 -29.27
CA GLN A 519 9.37 4.72 -28.55
C GLN A 519 10.18 4.86 -27.26
N MET A 520 9.56 4.50 -26.14
CA MET A 520 10.21 4.46 -24.83
C MET A 520 10.42 3.02 -24.40
N THR A 521 11.52 2.79 -23.71
CA THR A 521 11.83 1.60 -22.92
C THR A 521 11.68 1.93 -21.42
N TYR A 522 11.76 0.92 -20.54
CA TYR A 522 11.81 1.21 -19.10
C TYR A 522 12.98 2.11 -18.69
N PHE A 523 14.12 2.04 -19.40
CA PHE A 523 15.28 2.86 -19.09
C PHE A 523 15.04 4.35 -19.40
N ASP A 524 14.22 4.66 -20.40
CA ASP A 524 13.87 6.03 -20.76
C ASP A 524 12.98 6.72 -19.72
N HIS A 525 12.46 5.96 -18.75
CA HIS A 525 11.80 6.50 -17.58
C HIS A 525 12.77 6.91 -16.47
N VAL A 526 14.07 6.56 -16.54
CA VAL A 526 15.08 7.00 -15.56
C VAL A 526 15.64 8.37 -15.98
N ARG A 527 15.53 9.36 -15.10
CA ARG A 527 16.02 10.72 -15.37
C ARG A 527 17.55 10.74 -15.40
N GLU A 528 18.15 11.57 -16.26
CA GLU A 528 19.62 11.65 -16.42
C GLU A 528 20.36 11.82 -15.08
N GLY A 529 19.93 12.77 -14.24
CA GLY A 529 20.56 13.01 -12.93
C GLY A 529 20.37 11.88 -11.91
N GLN A 530 19.46 10.92 -12.16
CA GLN A 530 19.26 9.72 -11.34
C GLN A 530 20.04 8.51 -11.86
N LYS A 531 20.55 8.54 -13.10
CA LYS A 531 21.30 7.42 -13.68
C LYS A 531 22.55 7.04 -12.88
N GLN A 532 23.13 8.00 -12.16
CA GLN A 532 24.25 7.76 -11.23
C GLN A 532 23.89 6.81 -10.06
N PHE A 533 22.60 6.64 -9.74
CA PHE A 533 22.17 5.74 -8.65
C PHE A 533 21.87 4.32 -9.12
N LEU A 534 22.06 4.03 -10.41
CA LEU A 534 21.83 2.71 -10.99
C LEU A 534 22.90 1.67 -10.61
N HIS A 535 24.06 2.10 -10.08
CA HIS A 535 25.23 1.22 -9.90
C HIS A 535 25.11 0.13 -8.81
N ASP A 536 24.05 0.15 -7.98
CA ASP A 536 23.90 -0.72 -6.80
C ASP A 536 23.23 -2.09 -7.06
N GLY A 537 23.00 -2.54 -8.31
CA GLY A 537 22.43 -3.88 -8.56
C GLY A 537 22.41 -4.37 -10.02
N GLY A 538 22.34 -5.71 -10.20
CA GLY A 538 22.34 -6.37 -11.52
C GLY A 538 21.17 -6.00 -12.44
N LEU A 539 20.15 -5.31 -11.92
CA LEU A 539 19.01 -4.80 -12.69
C LEU A 539 19.39 -3.58 -13.54
N ALA A 540 20.42 -2.80 -13.20
CA ALA A 540 20.85 -1.67 -14.04
C ALA A 540 21.47 -2.12 -15.36
N GLU A 541 22.24 -3.22 -15.33
CA GLU A 541 22.73 -3.86 -16.54
C GLU A 541 21.58 -4.47 -17.35
N GLU A 542 20.58 -5.07 -16.69
CA GLU A 542 19.38 -5.59 -17.35
C GLU A 542 18.50 -4.49 -17.97
N LEU A 543 18.32 -3.37 -17.29
CA LEU A 543 17.60 -2.20 -17.79
C LEU A 543 18.36 -1.54 -18.94
N ALA A 544 19.67 -1.34 -18.81
CA ALA A 544 20.50 -0.72 -19.84
C ALA A 544 20.67 -1.61 -21.08
N THR A 545 20.72 -2.94 -20.90
CA THR A 545 20.96 -3.89 -22.00
C THR A 545 19.66 -4.32 -22.67
N TYR A 546 18.57 -4.43 -21.92
CA TYR A 546 17.33 -5.04 -22.40
C TYR A 546 16.07 -4.21 -22.15
N GLY A 547 16.16 -2.96 -21.67
CA GLY A 547 14.97 -2.13 -21.47
C GLY A 547 13.91 -2.75 -20.54
N TYR A 548 14.34 -3.64 -19.62
CA TYR A 548 13.49 -4.57 -18.84
C TYR A 548 12.80 -5.68 -19.66
N HIS A 549 13.56 -6.42 -20.48
CA HIS A 549 13.10 -7.75 -20.87
C HIS A 549 13.39 -8.74 -19.76
N PHE A 550 12.37 -9.07 -19.00
CA PHE A 550 12.34 -10.31 -18.25
C PHE A 550 12.58 -11.47 -19.22
N ARG A 551 13.80 -11.98 -19.34
CA ARG A 551 14.00 -13.34 -19.86
C ARG A 551 13.85 -14.24 -18.64
N PHE A 552 12.74 -14.98 -18.57
CA PHE A 552 12.82 -16.26 -17.88
C PHE A 552 13.99 -16.98 -18.54
N ARG A 553 15.06 -17.20 -17.78
CA ARG A 553 16.15 -18.06 -18.25
C ARG A 553 15.50 -19.38 -18.64
N GLU A 554 15.64 -19.74 -19.91
CA GLU A 554 15.54 -21.14 -20.34
C GLU A 554 16.50 -22.01 -19.54
#